data_AF-A0A821Z478-F1
#
_entry.id   AF-A0A821Z478-F1
#
_cell.length_a   1.000
_cell.length_b   1.000
_cell.length_c   1.000
_cell.angle_alpha   90.00
_cell.angle_beta   90.00
_cell.angle_gamma   90.00
#
_symmetry.space_group_name_H-M   'P 1'
#
loop_
_entity.id
_entity.type
_entity.pdbx_description
1 polymer ?
#
loop_
_entity_poly.entity_id
_entity_poly.type
_entity_poly.pdbx_seq_one_letter_code
_entity_poly.pdbx_strand_id
1 'polypeptide(L)' 'GSLFGTPIINPPQSAILGMHGIFDRPVTSNGKIEIRPMMYVALTYDHRILDGRDAVLFLRKIKQYVEDSRTIFLDI' A
#
# COMPACT_ATOMS: atom_id res chain seq x y z
N GLY A 1 13.49 8.45 1.33
CA GLY A 1 12.85 7.39 2.13
C GLY A 1 13.57 6.07 1.90
N SER A 2 13.41 5.07 2.76
CA SER A 2 13.88 3.71 2.47
C SER A 2 13.07 3.10 1.31
N LEU A 3 13.59 2.02 0.71
CA LEU A 3 12.94 1.35 -0.41
C LEU A 3 11.79 0.43 0.05
N PHE A 4 12.05 -0.35 1.09
CA PHE A 4 11.07 -1.20 1.77
C PHE A 4 11.53 -1.41 3.22
N GLY A 5 10.63 -1.93 4.05
CA GLY A 5 10.88 -2.18 5.46
C GLY A 5 9.64 -2.80 6.11
N THR A 6 9.85 -3.48 7.23
CA THR A 6 8.77 -4.07 8.04
C THR A 6 8.47 -3.12 9.19
N PRO A 7 7.39 -2.32 9.12
CA PRO A 7 7.04 -1.44 10.22
C PRO A 7 6.67 -2.27 11.46
N ILE A 8 7.02 -1.77 12.64
CA ILE A 8 6.73 -2.44 13.92
C ILE A 8 5.43 -1.86 14.46
N ILE A 9 4.48 -2.72 14.81
CA ILE A 9 3.23 -2.30 15.45
C ILE A 9 3.59 -1.61 16.76
N ASN A 10 3.10 -0.38 16.94
CA ASN A 10 3.11 0.29 18.23
C ASN A 10 1.84 -0.14 18.98
N PRO A 11 1.90 -0.86 20.11
CA PRO A 11 0.70 -1.17 20.89
C PRO A 11 0.09 0.11 21.50
N PRO A 12 -1.24 0.20 21.66
CA PRO A 12 -2.25 -0.85 21.56
C PRO A 12 -2.85 -1.08 20.16
N GLN A 13 -2.31 -0.49 19.10
CA GLN A 13 -2.85 -0.61 17.74
C GLN A 13 -2.75 -2.05 17.20
N SER A 14 -3.73 -2.47 16.40
CA SER A 14 -3.74 -3.82 15.79
C SER A 14 -2.96 -3.91 14.48
N ALA A 15 -2.63 -2.77 13.86
CA ALA A 15 -1.89 -2.71 12.61
C ALA A 15 -1.17 -1.37 12.44
N ILE A 16 -0.15 -1.35 11.60
CA ILE A 16 0.61 -0.16 11.20
C ILE A 16 0.90 -0.18 9.70
N LEU A 17 0.64 0.95 9.04
CA LEU A 17 0.93 1.16 7.62
C LEU A 17 2.26 1.93 7.47
N GLY A 18 3.24 1.30 6.84
CA GLY A 18 4.51 1.92 6.46
C GLY A 18 4.48 2.41 5.02
N MET A 19 4.70 3.71 4.83
CA MET A 19 4.89 4.35 3.53
C MET A 19 6.38 4.55 3.26
N HIS A 20 6.85 4.14 2.09
CA HIS A 20 8.26 4.24 1.70
C HIS A 20 8.50 5.42 0.76
N GLY A 21 9.74 5.61 0.34
CA GLY A 21 10.06 6.65 -0.63
C GLY A 21 9.35 6.43 -1.98
N ILE A 22 9.04 7.54 -2.66
CA ILE A 22 8.61 7.54 -4.05
C ILE A 22 9.88 7.57 -4.92
N PHE A 23 9.99 6.62 -5.84
CA PHE A 23 11.11 6.53 -6.77
C PHE A 23 10.61 6.22 -8.17
N ASP A 24 11.25 6.78 -9.18
CA ASP A 24 10.96 6.46 -10.57
C ASP A 24 11.39 5.03 -10.89
N ARG A 25 10.45 4.23 -11.42
CA ARG A 25 10.66 2.83 -11.75
C ARG A 25 10.09 2.50 -13.13
N PRO A 26 10.77 1.65 -13.92
CA PRO A 26 10.19 1.10 -15.12
C PRO A 26 9.07 0.12 -14.74
N VAL A 27 7.87 0.36 -15.24
CA VAL A 27 6.69 -0.49 -15.04
C VAL A 27 6.03 -0.77 -16.38
N THR A 28 5.40 -1.94 -16.50
CA THR A 28 4.62 -2.28 -17.69
C THR A 28 3.21 -1.73 -17.55
N SER A 29 2.82 -0.83 -18.46
CA SER A 29 1.49 -0.24 -18.56
C SER A 29 0.98 -0.46 -19.97
N ASN A 30 -0.19 -1.08 -20.14
CA ASN A 30 -0.78 -1.39 -21.45
C ASN A 30 0.20 -2.07 -22.44
N GLY A 31 1.04 -2.98 -21.94
CA GLY A 31 2.02 -3.71 -22.76
C GLY A 31 3.27 -2.93 -23.16
N LYS A 32 3.46 -1.69 -22.67
CA LYS A 32 4.66 -0.87 -22.88
C LYS A 32 5.39 -0.65 -21.57
N ILE A 33 6.72 -0.52 -21.64
CA ILE A 33 7.53 -0.12 -20.48
C ILE A 33 7.51 1.40 -20.39
N GLU A 34 7.05 1.91 -19.26
CA GLU A 34 6.97 3.34 -18.96
C GLU A 34 7.63 3.60 -17.61
N ILE A 35 8.29 4.75 -17.47
CA ILE A 35 8.84 5.18 -16.17
C ILE A 35 7.71 5.86 -15.40
N ARG A 36 7.42 5.38 -14.19
CA ARG A 36 6.41 5.98 -13.31
C ARG A 36 6.93 6.17 -11.90
N PRO A 37 6.47 7.21 -11.18
CA PRO A 37 6.73 7.35 -9.75
C PRO A 37 6.03 6.22 -8.99
N MET A 38 6.80 5.39 -8.30
CA MET A 38 6.30 4.22 -7.56
C MET A 38 6.68 4.30 -6.08
N MET A 39 5.78 3.84 -5.22
CA MET A 39 5.98 3.73 -3.78
C MET A 39 5.66 2.32 -3.31
N TYR A 40 6.49 1.78 -2.41
CA TYR A 40 6.16 0.57 -1.69
C TYR A 40 5.37 0.90 -0.42
N VAL A 41 4.32 0.15 -0.17
CA VAL A 41 3.54 0.21 1.08
C VAL A 41 3.65 -1.14 1.78
N ALA A 42 3.86 -1.12 3.09
CA ALA A 42 3.90 -2.31 3.93
C ALA A 42 2.86 -2.19 5.03
N LEU A 43 2.07 -3.24 5.24
CA LEU A 43 1.14 -3.33 6.36
C LEU A 43 1.61 -4.44 7.28
N THR A 44 1.96 -4.07 8.51
CA THR A 44 2.16 -5.05 9.59
C THR A 44 0.91 -5.06 10.45
N TYR A 45 0.38 -6.24 10.72
CA TYR A 45 -0.86 -6.42 11.47
C TYR A 45 -0.76 -7.63 12.40
N ASP A 46 -1.54 -7.59 13.49
CA ASP A 46 -1.63 -8.68 14.45
C ASP A 46 -2.52 -9.80 13.89
N HIS A 47 -1.88 -10.88 13.44
CA HIS A 47 -2.55 -12.07 12.90
C HIS A 47 -3.49 -12.78 13.89
N ARG A 48 -3.42 -12.47 15.19
CA ARG A 48 -4.36 -13.00 16.18
C ARG A 48 -5.77 -12.39 16.05
N ILE A 49 -5.87 -11.22 15.42
CA ILE A 49 -7.09 -10.42 15.32
C ILE A 49 -7.51 -10.23 13.86
N LEU A 50 -6.55 -10.07 12.95
CA LEU A 50 -6.79 -9.77 11.53
C LEU A 50 -6.31 -10.92 10.64
N ASP A 51 -7.15 -11.30 9.67
CA ASP A 51 -6.79 -12.28 8.65
C ASP A 51 -6.00 -11.66 7.49
N GLY A 52 -5.20 -12.48 6.82
CA GLY A 52 -4.41 -12.05 5.67
C GLY A 52 -5.26 -11.56 4.49
N ARG A 53 -6.48 -12.11 4.32
CA ARG A 53 -7.42 -11.62 3.31
C ARG A 53 -7.80 -10.17 3.55
N ASP A 54 -8.16 -9.81 4.78
CA ASP A 54 -8.62 -8.47 5.13
C ASP A 54 -7.49 -7.45 4.97
N ALA A 55 -6.27 -7.82 5.40
CA ALA A 55 -5.07 -7.01 5.21
C ALA A 55 -4.77 -6.72 3.73
N VAL A 56 -4.88 -7.73 2.86
CA VAL A 56 -4.65 -7.58 1.42
C VAL A 56 -5.75 -6.72 0.78
N LEU A 57 -7.01 -6.92 1.15
CA LEU A 57 -8.12 -6.11 0.65
C LEU A 57 -7.98 -4.65 1.07
N PHE A 58 -7.60 -4.40 2.32
CA PHE A 58 -7.30 -3.05 2.83
C PHE A 58 -6.19 -2.38 2.02
N LEU A 59 -5.05 -3.06 1.82
CA LEU A 59 -3.94 -2.52 1.03
C LEU A 59 -4.34 -2.24 -0.42
N ARG A 60 -5.15 -3.12 -1.04
CA ARG A 60 -5.65 -2.91 -2.40
C ARG A 60 -6.55 -1.68 -2.49
N LYS A 61 -7.40 -1.46 -1.47
CA LYS A 61 -8.29 -0.30 -1.38
C LYS A 61 -7.49 1.00 -1.23
N ILE A 62 -6.50 1.01 -0.33
CA ILE A 62 -5.56 2.15 -0.18
C ILE A 62 -4.83 2.43 -1.50
N LYS A 63 -4.31 1.40 -2.18
CA LYS A 63 -3.67 1.54 -3.48
C LYS A 63 -4.61 2.22 -4.48
N GLN A 64 -5.83 1.72 -4.63
CA GLN A 64 -6.82 2.26 -5.56
C GLN A 64 -7.15 3.73 -5.26
N TYR A 65 -7.29 4.08 -3.99
CA TYR A 65 -7.60 5.44 -3.53
C TYR A 65 -6.46 6.42 -3.79
N VAL A 66 -5.21 5.97 -3.65
CA VAL A 66 -4.04 6.80 -3.91
C VAL A 66 -3.75 6.91 -5.42
N GLU A 67 -3.95 5.84 -6.20
CA GLU A 67 -3.75 5.85 -7.65
C GLU A 67 -4.88 6.60 -8.40
N ASP A 68 -6.10 6.57 -7.89
CA ASP A 68 -7.25 7.28 -8.43
C ASP A 68 -8.14 7.85 -7.31
N SER A 69 -7.88 9.10 -6.91
CA SER A 69 -8.58 9.74 -5.80
C SER A 69 -10.09 9.93 -6.00
N ARG A 70 -10.60 9.81 -7.23
CA ARG A 70 -12.05 9.88 -7.51
C ARG A 70 -12.81 8.73 -6.84
N THR A 71 -12.15 7.58 -6.68
CA THR A 71 -12.75 6.39 -6.06
C THR A 71 -13.10 6.61 -4.58
N ILE A 72 -12.38 7.51 -3.89
CA ILE A 72 -12.71 7.93 -2.52
C ILE A 72 -14.06 8.65 -2.48
N PHE A 73 -14.33 9.53 -3.45
CA PHE A 73 -15.55 10.33 -3.47
C PHE A 73 -16.80 9.55 -3.90
N LEU A 74 -16.59 8.48 -4.66
CA LEU A 74 -17.68 7.69 -5.22
C LEU A 74 -18.08 6.50 -4.32
N ASP A 75 -17.41 6.32 -3.16
CA ASP A 75 -17.58 5.18 -2.24
C ASP A 75 -17.51 3.80 -2.90
N ILE A 76 -16.72 3.69 -3.98
CA ILE A 76 -16.50 2.45 -4.76
C ILE A 76 -15.17 1.79 -4.38
#